data_AF-A0A7T1AKK7-F1
#
_entry.id   AF-A0A7T1AKK7-F1
#
_cell.length_a   1.000
_cell.length_b   1.000
_cell.length_c   1.000
_cell.angle_alpha   90.00
_cell.angle_beta   90.00
_cell.angle_gamma   90.00
#
_symmetry.space_group_name_H-M   'P 1'
#
loop_
_entity.id
_entity.type
_entity.pdbx_description
1 polymer ?
#
loop_
_entity_poly.entity_id
_entity_poly.type
_entity_poly.pdbx_seq_one_letter_code
_entity_poly.pdbx_strand_id
1 'polypeptide(L)' 'MFGIGLLALIVILALIFVVFQRYRISPEPVKRTGDTPMEVLQKRYAKGEISRDEFLKIKEDLKE' A
#
# COMPACT_ATOMS: atom_id res chain seq x y z
N MET A 1 -37.83 12.02 13.10
CA MET A 1 -37.31 10.63 13.23
C MET A 1 -36.44 10.20 12.02
N PHE A 2 -35.99 11.12 11.15
CA PHE A 2 -35.18 10.79 9.95
C PHE A 2 -33.67 10.94 10.14
N GLY A 3 -33.20 11.67 11.17
CA GLY A 3 -31.77 11.92 11.38
C GLY A 3 -30.98 10.75 11.96
N ILE A 4 -31.63 9.87 12.72
CA ILE A 4 -30.98 8.75 13.40
C ILE A 4 -30.55 7.66 12.40
N GLY A 5 -31.37 7.43 11.36
CA GLY A 5 -31.04 6.49 10.28
C GLY A 5 -29.85 6.97 9.42
N LEU A 6 -29.76 8.27 9.15
CA LEU A 6 -28.65 8.85 8.40
C LEU A 6 -27.33 8.80 9.20
N LEU A 7 -27.39 9.12 10.50
CA LEU A 7 -26.24 8.99 11.39
C LEU A 7 -25.76 7.53 11.50
N ALA A 8 -26.68 6.58 11.65
CA ALA A 8 -26.32 5.16 11.68
C ALA A 8 -25.65 4.70 10.38
N LEU A 9 -26.13 5.16 9.22
CA LEU A 9 -25.53 4.84 7.92
C LEU A 9 -24.10 5.38 7.78
N ILE A 10 -23.86 6.62 8.21
CA ILE A 10 -22.53 7.24 8.16
C ILE A 10 -21.55 6.49 9.08
N VAL A 11 -21.98 6.08 10.27
CA VAL A 11 -21.15 5.30 11.22
C VAL A 11 -20.78 3.93 10.63
N ILE A 12 -21.73 3.25 9.97
CA ILE A 12 -21.47 1.97 9.31
C ILE A 12 -20.46 2.14 8.16
N LEU A 13 -20.61 3.16 7.32
CA LEU A 13 -19.67 3.45 6.24
C LEU A 13 -18.27 3.81 6.76
N ALA A 14 -18.18 4.57 7.84
CA ALA A 14 -16.92 4.90 8.48
C ALA A 14 -16.23 3.65 9.05
N LEU A 15 -16.97 2.73 9.69
CA LEU A 15 -16.44 1.46 10.16
C LEU A 15 -15.91 0.60 9.01
N ILE A 16 -16.68 0.47 7.92
CA ILE A 16 -16.24 -0.23 6.72
C ILE A 16 -14.96 0.41 6.16
N PHE A 17 -14.90 1.74 6.09
CA PHE A 17 -13.72 2.46 5.59
C PHE A 17 -12.48 2.21 6.46
N VAL A 18 -12.62 2.25 7.79
CA VAL A 18 -11.52 1.98 8.74
C VAL A 18 -11.04 0.53 8.62
N VAL A 19 -11.97 -0.42 8.50
CA VAL A 19 -11.65 -1.85 8.30
C VAL A 19 -10.94 -2.06 6.95
N PHE A 20 -11.43 -1.47 5.86
CA PHE A 20 -10.78 -1.53 4.55
C PHE A 20 -9.42 -0.85 4.52
N GLN A 21 -9.25 0.27 5.23
CA GLN A 21 -7.95 0.96 5.35
C GLN A 21 -6.95 0.12 6.14
N ARG A 22 -7.41 -0.59 7.18
CA ARG A 22 -6.61 -1.59 7.91
C ARG A 22 -6.24 -2.80 7.05
N TYR A 23 -7.11 -3.23 6.12
CA TYR A 23 -6.77 -4.25 5.11
C TYR A 23 -5.92 -3.73 3.94
N ARG A 24 -5.82 -2.41 3.75
CA ARG A 24 -4.82 -1.77 2.88
C ARG A 24 -3.47 -1.54 3.58
N ILE A 25 -3.35 -1.86 4.87
CA ILE A 25 -2.04 -2.12 5.49
C ILE A 25 -1.62 -3.47 4.93
N SER A 26 -0.88 -3.37 3.83
CA SER A 26 -0.11 -4.40 3.14
C SER A 26 -0.59 -5.82 3.45
N PRO A 27 -1.26 -6.54 2.52
CA PRO A 27 -1.01 -7.97 2.49
C PRO A 27 0.51 -8.08 2.51
N GLU A 28 1.07 -8.63 3.61
CA GLU A 28 2.45 -9.07 3.59
C GLU A 28 2.60 -9.73 2.23
N PRO A 29 3.45 -9.21 1.32
CA PRO A 29 3.67 -9.91 0.09
C PRO A 29 4.25 -11.22 0.57
N VAL A 30 3.42 -12.27 0.53
CA VAL A 30 3.78 -13.66 0.71
C VAL A 30 5.19 -13.72 0.16
N LYS A 31 6.19 -13.98 1.02
CA LYS A 31 7.59 -14.11 0.61
C LYS A 31 7.62 -15.21 -0.44
N ARG A 32 7.31 -14.85 -1.68
CA ARG A 32 7.58 -15.63 -2.85
C ARG A 32 9.08 -15.64 -2.85
N THR A 33 9.63 -16.83 -2.79
CA THR A 33 11.05 -17.16 -2.68
C THR A 33 11.82 -16.75 -3.95
N GLY A 34 11.48 -15.61 -4.55
CA GLY A 34 11.90 -15.13 -5.86
C GLY A 34 11.36 -13.74 -6.18
N ASP A 35 11.19 -12.85 -5.20
CA ASP A 35 11.07 -11.42 -5.53
C ASP A 35 12.34 -11.03 -6.30
N THR A 36 12.18 -10.63 -7.55
CA THR A 36 13.28 -10.15 -8.38
C THR A 36 13.89 -8.89 -7.75
N PRO A 37 15.18 -8.59 -7.96
CA PRO A 37 15.78 -7.35 -7.47
C PRO A 37 14.98 -6.09 -7.84
N MET A 38 14.31 -6.11 -9.00
CA MET A 38 13.42 -5.06 -9.49
C MET A 38 12.15 -4.89 -8.65
N GLU A 39 11.56 -5.98 -8.16
CA GLU A 39 10.37 -5.93 -7.29
C GLU A 39 10.72 -5.41 -5.90
N VAL A 40 11.88 -5.78 -5.36
CA VAL A 40 12.40 -5.24 -4.10
C VAL A 40 12.62 -3.73 -4.21
N LEU A 41 13.24 -3.28 -5.31
CA LEU A 41 13.52 -1.88 -5.57
C LEU A 41 12.22 -1.05 -5.64
N GLN A 42 11.20 -1.54 -6.36
CA GLN A 42 9.89 -0.89 -6.45
C GLN A 42 9.17 -0.81 -5.10
N LYS A 43 9.24 -1.87 -4.29
CA LYS A 43 8.64 -1.88 -2.94
C LYS A 43 9.24 -0.79 -2.04
N ARG A 44 10.56 -0.60 -2.08
CA ARG A 44 11.25 0.44 -1.27
C ARG A 44 10.88 1.86 -1.71
N TYR A 45 10.82 2.10 -3.02
CA TYR A 45 10.38 3.40 -3.56
C TYR A 45 8.92 3.69 -3.19
N ALA A 46 8.03 2.70 -3.31
CA ALA A 46 6.62 2.85 -2.93
C ALA A 46 6.40 3.12 -1.44
N LYS A 47 7.29 2.61 -0.57
CA LYS A 47 7.31 2.90 0.86
C LYS A 47 7.91 4.27 1.19
N GLY A 48 8.56 4.94 0.24
CA GLY A 48 9.31 6.18 0.48
C GLY A 48 10.64 5.98 1.20
N GLU A 49 11.17 4.76 1.22
CA GLU A 49 12.45 4.42 1.87
C GLU A 49 13.66 4.88 1.04
N ILE A 50 13.46 5.14 -0.25
CA ILE A 50 14.47 5.65 -1.19
C ILE A 50 13.89 6.78 -2.03
N SER A 51 14.74 7.73 -2.40
CA SER A 51 14.37 8.82 -3.30
C SER A 51 14.21 8.35 -4.75
N ARG A 52 13.59 9.19 -5.59
CA ARG A 52 13.47 8.92 -7.03
C ARG A 52 14.84 8.75 -7.70
N ASP A 53 15.83 9.53 -7.29
CA ASP A 53 17.18 9.49 -7.85
C ASP A 53 17.85 8.13 -7.60
N GLU A 54 17.81 7.68 -6.34
CA GLU A 54 18.31 6.35 -5.94
C GLU A 54 17.58 5.22 -6.65
N PHE A 55 16.25 5.33 -6.82
CA PHE A 55 15.48 4.34 -7.56
C PHE A 55 15.92 4.24 -9.02
N LEU A 56 16.14 5.37 -9.70
CA LEU A 56 16.53 5.40 -11.11
C LEU A 56 17.92 4.82 -11.32
N LYS A 57 18.88 5.18 -10.46
CA LYS A 57 20.25 4.66 -10.52
C LYS A 57 20.30 3.13 -10.39
N ILE A 58 19.67 2.59 -9.35
CA ILE A 58 19.67 1.14 -9.12
C ILE A 58 18.85 0.43 -10.22
N LYS A 59 17.82 1.07 -10.76
CA LYS A 59 17.03 0.52 -11.88
C LYS A 59 17.85 0.41 -13.17
N GLU A 60 18.78 1.33 -13.42
CA GLU A 60 19.72 1.24 -14.53
C GLU A 60 20.73 0.13 -14.29
N ASP A 61 21.32 0.06 -13.09
CA ASP A 61 22.29 -0.99 -12.72
C ASP A 61 21.69 -2.40 -12.84
N LEU A 62 20.39 -2.58 -12.60
CA LEU A 62 19.69 -3.87 -12.71
C LEU A 62 19.34 -4.27 -14.16
N LYS A 63 19.50 -3.37 -15.13
CA LYS A 63 19.25 -3.66 -16.55
C LYS A 63 20.51 -4.03 -17.31
N GLU A 64 21.69 -3.71 -16.79
CA GLU A 64 22.99 -4.16 -17.30
C GLU A 64 23.29 -5.60 -16.88
#